data_AF-A0A973GPZ3-F1
#
_entry.id   AF-A0A973GPZ3-F1
#
_cell.length_a   1.000
_cell.length_b   1.000
_cell.length_c   1.000
_cell.angle_alpha   90.00
_cell.angle_beta   90.00
_cell.angle_gamma   90.00
#
_symmetry.space_group_name_H-M   'P 1'
#
loop_
_entity.id
_entity.type
_entity.pdbx_description
1 polymer ?
#
loop_
_entity_poly.entity_id
_entity_poly.type
_entity_poly.pdbx_seq_one_letter_code
_entity_poly.pdbx_strand_id
1 'polypeptide(L)'
;FGEVESLGDRGVDAFRFPRGLWSRIIYDYALAYHRKKLATEHLIKSLTPLYLGRTASFVLEMGDADQTVAEEEIERLCEEFEKNKDYLLNNWK
;
A
#
# COMPACT_ATOMS: atom_id res chain seq x y z
N PHE A 1 -9.38 7.87 -4.61
CA PHE A 1 -8.17 7.93 -5.45
C PHE A 1 -7.43 9.27 -5.39
N GLY A 2 -8.04 10.40 -4.97
CA GLY A 2 -7.34 11.70 -4.91
C GLY A 2 -6.05 11.72 -4.06
N GLU A 3 -5.96 10.93 -2.99
CA GLU A 3 -4.70 10.77 -2.24
C GLU A 3 -3.58 10.13 -3.08
N VAL A 4 -3.91 9.13 -3.91
CA VAL A 4 -2.95 8.46 -4.80
C VAL A 4 -2.47 9.39 -5.90
N GLU A 5 -3.37 10.21 -6.46
CA GLU A 5 -3.01 11.23 -7.47
C GLU A 5 -2.04 12.26 -6.88
N SER A 6 -2.27 12.71 -5.64
CA SER A 6 -1.38 13.66 -4.96
C SER A 6 0.04 13.14 -4.67
N LEU A 7 0.28 11.82 -4.80
CA LEU A 7 1.61 11.24 -4.69
C LEU A 7 2.42 11.40 -5.99
N GLY A 8 1.75 11.46 -7.14
CA GLY A 8 2.39 11.59 -8.45
C GLY A 8 3.05 12.95 -8.68
N ASP A 9 2.57 13.99 -8.00
CA ASP A 9 3.06 15.37 -8.15
C ASP A 9 4.28 15.70 -7.25
N ARG A 10 4.74 14.75 -6.43
CA ARG A 10 5.85 14.96 -5.49
C ARG A 10 7.19 14.62 -6.14
N GLY A 11 8.20 15.47 -5.90
CA GLY A 11 9.58 15.15 -6.26
C GLY A 11 10.08 13.89 -5.55
N VAL A 12 11.03 13.18 -6.17
CA VAL A 12 11.52 11.85 -5.73
C VAL A 12 11.89 11.82 -4.24
N ASP A 13 12.62 12.82 -3.74
CA ASP A 13 13.08 12.84 -2.34
C ASP A 13 11.95 13.04 -1.32
N ALA A 14 10.87 13.72 -1.73
CA ALA A 14 9.69 14.00 -0.92
C ALA A 14 8.57 12.96 -1.11
N PHE A 15 8.78 11.97 -1.99
CA PHE A 15 7.80 10.93 -2.24
C PHE A 15 7.66 10.04 -1.00
N ARG A 16 6.44 9.98 -0.47
CA ARG A 16 6.09 9.13 0.68
C ARG A 16 4.74 8.49 0.40
N PHE A 17 4.67 7.17 0.52
CA PHE A 17 3.47 6.37 0.35
C PHE A 17 2.99 5.94 1.75
N PRO A 18 1.96 6.61 2.32
CA PRO A 18 1.54 6.34 3.69
C PRO A 18 1.12 4.88 3.91
N ARG A 19 1.55 4.28 5.03
CA ARG A 19 1.22 2.89 5.37
C ARG A 19 -0.29 2.63 5.42
N GLY A 20 -1.06 3.54 6.03
CA GLY A 20 -2.53 3.41 6.13
C GLY A 20 -3.23 3.52 4.77
N LEU A 21 -2.68 4.30 3.83
CA LEU A 21 -3.20 4.33 2.47
C LEU A 21 -2.88 3.01 1.75
N TRP A 22 -1.67 2.48 1.92
CA TRP A 22 -1.26 1.21 1.33
C TRP A 22 -2.11 0.03 1.84
N SER A 23 -2.33 -0.08 3.16
CA SER A 23 -3.15 -1.14 3.75
C SER A 23 -4.58 -1.11 3.19
N ARG A 24 -5.18 0.08 3.12
CA ARG A 24 -6.52 0.28 2.56
C ARG A 24 -6.60 -0.09 1.08
N ILE A 25 -5.61 0.31 0.27
CA ILE A 25 -5.52 -0.08 -1.15
C ILE A 25 -5.48 -1.60 -1.27
N ILE A 26 -4.63 -2.29 -0.51
CA ILE A 26 -4.56 -3.76 -0.56
C ILE A 26 -5.91 -4.40 -0.19
N TYR A 27 -6.62 -3.87 0.80
CA TYR A 27 -7.96 -4.37 1.13
C TYR A 27 -9.00 -4.07 0.05
N ASP A 28 -8.99 -2.89 -0.57
CA ASP A 28 -9.86 -2.59 -1.70
C ASP A 28 -9.62 -3.54 -2.87
N TYR A 29 -8.36 -3.90 -3.14
CA TYR A 29 -7.98 -4.89 -4.15
C TYR A 29 -8.43 -6.30 -3.77
N ALA A 30 -8.27 -6.72 -2.52
CA ALA A 30 -8.76 -8.00 -2.02
C ALA A 30 -10.29 -8.12 -2.18
N LEU A 31 -11.02 -7.06 -1.85
CA LEU A 31 -12.48 -6.97 -2.01
C LEU A 31 -12.90 -6.97 -3.49
N ALA A 32 -12.18 -6.24 -4.35
CA ALA A 32 -12.45 -6.20 -5.79
C ALA A 32 -12.24 -7.58 -6.43
N TYR A 33 -11.19 -8.29 -6.01
CA TYR A 33 -10.92 -9.67 -6.42
C TYR A 33 -12.02 -10.62 -5.93
N HIS A 34 -12.36 -10.57 -4.63
CA HIS A 34 -13.41 -11.41 -4.03
C HIS A 34 -14.74 -11.29 -4.78
N ARG A 35 -15.14 -10.05 -5.10
CA ARG A 35 -16.39 -9.73 -5.78
C ARG A 35 -16.33 -9.86 -7.30
N LYS A 36 -15.19 -10.27 -7.87
CA LYS A 36 -14.97 -10.39 -9.32
C LYS A 36 -15.38 -9.13 -10.10
N LYS A 37 -15.12 -7.94 -9.54
CA LYS A 37 -15.54 -6.65 -10.13
C LYS A 37 -14.82 -6.34 -11.45
N LEU A 38 -13.63 -6.90 -11.64
CA LEU A 38 -12.78 -6.73 -12.82
C LEU A 38 -12.11 -8.06 -13.15
N ALA A 39 -11.64 -8.20 -14.39
CA ALA A 39 -10.76 -9.31 -14.75
C ALA A 39 -9.50 -9.25 -13.88
N THR A 40 -9.10 -10.40 -13.32
CA THR A 40 -7.93 -10.50 -12.44
C THR A 40 -6.68 -9.91 -13.06
N GLU A 41 -6.49 -10.07 -14.37
CA GLU A 41 -5.37 -9.49 -15.10
C GLU A 41 -5.34 -7.96 -15.01
N HIS A 42 -6.47 -7.29 -15.21
CA HIS A 42 -6.55 -5.83 -15.11
C HIS A 42 -6.30 -5.35 -13.68
N LEU A 43 -6.83 -6.09 -12.70
CA LEU A 43 -6.61 -5.80 -11.29
C LEU A 43 -5.12 -5.90 -10.94
N ILE A 44 -4.44 -6.98 -11.31
CA ILE A 44 -3.00 -7.10 -11.02
C ILE A 44 -2.18 -6.03 -11.75
N LYS A 45 -2.49 -5.75 -13.02
CA LYS A 45 -1.80 -4.70 -13.80
C LYS A 45 -1.95 -3.32 -13.18
N SER A 46 -3.12 -2.99 -12.64
CA SER A 46 -3.34 -1.70 -11.96
C SER A 46 -2.69 -1.62 -10.58
N LEU A 47 -2.48 -2.76 -9.90
CA LEU A 47 -1.77 -2.81 -8.62
C LEU A 47 -0.26 -2.63 -8.77
N THR A 48 0.31 -3.10 -9.88
CA THR A 48 1.76 -3.07 -10.14
C THR A 48 2.40 -1.69 -9.89
N PRO A 49 1.92 -0.57 -10.48
CA PRO A 49 2.53 0.74 -10.23
C PRO A 49 2.39 1.20 -8.77
N LEU A 50 1.30 0.82 -8.08
CA LEU A 50 1.10 1.16 -6.66
C LEU A 50 2.08 0.40 -5.77
N TYR A 51 2.32 -0.88 -6.06
CA TYR A 51 3.32 -1.68 -5.38
C TYR A 51 4.72 -1.09 -5.56
N LEU A 52 5.10 -0.75 -6.81
CA LEU A 52 6.38 -0.10 -7.08
C LEU A 52 6.52 1.23 -6.35
N GLY A 53 5.45 2.03 -6.29
CA GLY A 53 5.40 3.24 -5.47
C GLY A 53 5.65 2.95 -3.99
N ARG A 54 4.94 1.97 -3.39
CA ARG A 54 5.15 1.61 -1.98
C ARG A 54 6.58 1.14 -1.71
N THR A 55 7.16 0.33 -2.60
CA THR A 55 8.55 -0.13 -2.52
C THR A 55 9.53 1.03 -2.63
N ALA A 56 9.34 1.95 -3.58
CA ALA A 56 10.17 3.14 -3.70
C ALA A 56 10.12 4.00 -2.42
N SER A 57 8.93 4.21 -1.86
CA SER A 57 8.78 4.91 -0.57
C SER A 57 9.58 4.24 0.54
N PHE A 58 9.50 2.90 0.63
CA PHE A 58 10.23 2.14 1.64
C PHE A 58 11.75 2.31 1.47
N VAL A 59 12.26 2.16 0.24
CA VAL A 59 13.70 2.32 -0.05
C VAL A 59 14.18 3.73 0.28
N LEU A 60 13.38 4.76 -0.06
CA LEU A 60 13.70 6.17 0.24
C LEU A 60 13.64 6.48 1.74
N GLU A 61 12.69 5.88 2.47
CA GLU A 61 12.60 6.02 3.92
C GLU A 61 13.76 5.31 4.62
N MET A 62 14.21 4.18 4.08
CA MET A 62 15.28 3.40 4.71
C MET A 62 16.65 4.03 4.45
N GLY A 63 16.94 4.51 3.25
CA GLY A 63 18.23 5.12 2.95
C GLY A 63 19.40 4.21 3.38
N ASP A 64 20.21 4.68 4.33
CA ASP A 64 21.34 3.95 4.93
C ASP A 64 20.98 3.24 6.26
N ALA A 65 19.69 3.06 6.55
CA ALA A 65 19.22 2.37 7.75
C ALA A 65 19.75 0.92 7.81
N ASP A 66 20.03 0.46 9.03
CA ASP A 66 20.38 -0.93 9.26
C ASP A 66 19.16 -1.87 9.16
N GLN A 67 19.45 -3.17 9.20
CA GLN A 67 18.43 -4.20 9.10
C GLN A 67 17.37 -4.10 10.22
N THR A 68 17.76 -3.72 11.44
CA THR A 68 16.83 -3.64 12.58
C THR A 68 15.80 -2.55 12.37
N VAL A 69 16.21 -1.37 11.89
CA VAL A 69 15.28 -0.27 11.57
C VAL A 69 14.33 -0.67 10.44
N ALA A 70 14.83 -1.38 9.43
CA ALA A 70 14.00 -1.89 8.33
C ALA A 70 12.93 -2.88 8.83
N GLU A 71 13.29 -3.78 9.74
CA GLU A 71 12.37 -4.72 10.38
C GLU A 71 11.29 -3.99 11.19
N GLU A 72 11.66 -2.96 11.95
CA GLU A 72 10.68 -2.14 12.70
C GLU A 72 9.67 -1.44 11.77
N GLU A 73 10.10 -0.94 10.61
CA GLU A 73 9.19 -0.30 9.67
C GLU A 73 8.25 -1.30 8.96
N ILE A 74 8.71 -2.54 8.76
CA ILE A 74 7.86 -3.64 8.32
C ILE A 74 6.83 -3.96 9.42
N GLU A 75 7.24 -4.04 10.67
CA GLU A 75 6.33 -4.30 11.80
C GLU A 75 5.28 -3.20 11.94
N ARG A 76 5.68 -1.92 11.82
CA ARG A 76 4.74 -0.79 11.79
C ARG A 76 3.75 -0.87 10.64
N LEU A 77 4.13 -1.48 9.52
CA LEU A 77 3.20 -1.76 8.43
C LEU A 77 2.25 -2.92 8.76
N CYS A 78 2.73 -3.99 9.38
CA CYS A 78 1.91 -5.10 9.86
C CYS A 78 0.83 -4.63 10.83
N GLU A 79 1.20 -3.81 11.83
CA GLU A 79 0.24 -3.20 12.75
C GLU A 79 -0.84 -2.40 12.02
N GLU A 80 -0.48 -1.70 10.95
CA GLU A 80 -1.44 -0.93 10.16
C GLU A 80 -2.43 -1.82 9.41
N PHE A 81 -2.00 -3.00 8.94
CA PHE A 81 -2.92 -4.01 8.43
C PHE A 81 -3.85 -4.51 9.54
N GLU A 82 -3.31 -4.86 10.70
CA GLU A 82 -4.13 -5.33 11.83
C GLU A 82 -5.18 -4.30 12.27
N LYS A 83 -4.78 -3.04 12.44
CA LYS A 83 -5.67 -1.91 12.78
C LYS A 83 -6.79 -1.74 11.76
N ASN A 84 -6.50 -1.95 10.48
CA ASN A 84 -7.48 -1.78 9.41
C ASN A 84 -8.25 -3.07 9.07
N LYS A 85 -7.99 -4.20 9.74
CA LYS A 85 -8.57 -5.51 9.40
C LYS A 85 -10.10 -5.50 9.40
N ASP A 86 -10.71 -4.75 10.32
CA ASP A 86 -12.17 -4.59 10.41
C ASP A 86 -12.76 -4.01 9.14
N TYR A 87 -12.03 -3.14 8.43
CA TYR A 87 -12.47 -2.64 7.12
C TYR A 87 -12.69 -3.79 6.13
N LEU A 88 -11.74 -4.72 6.05
CA LEU A 88 -11.87 -5.88 5.17
C LEU A 88 -13.05 -6.76 5.57
N LEU A 89 -13.14 -7.11 6.86
CA LEU A 89 -14.17 -8.01 7.40
C LEU A 89 -15.58 -7.44 7.20
N ASN A 90 -15.79 -6.17 7.52
CA ASN A 90 -17.08 -5.51 7.39
C ASN A 90 -17.54 -5.40 5.93
N ASN A 91 -16.61 -5.39 4.99
CA ASN A 91 -16.88 -5.29 3.56
C ASN A 91 -16.77 -6.62 2.81
N TRP A 92 -16.53 -7.74 3.49
CA TRP A 92 -16.20 -9.01 2.84
C TRP A 92 -17.37 -9.65 2.07
N LYS A 93 -18.63 -9.33 2.45
CA LYS A 93 -19.82 -9.87 1.79
C LYS A 93 -19.97 -9.43 0.33
#